data_AF-A0A2W0BX62-F1
#
_entry.id   AF-A0A2W0BX62-F1
#
_cell.length_a   1.000
_cell.length_b   1.000
_cell.length_c   1.000
_cell.angle_alpha   90.00
_cell.angle_beta   90.00
_cell.angle_gamma   90.00
#
_symmetry.space_group_name_H-M   'P 1'
#
loop_
_entity.id
_entity.type
_entity.pdbx_description
1 polymer ?
#
loop_
_entity_poly.entity_id
_entity_poly.type
_entity_poly.pdbx_seq_one_letter_code
_entity_poly.pdbx_strand_id
1 'polypeptide(L)'
;MKTYMWSGLTGPDAPNPGITPGTEDAWSATNTSTQPFQLVYLKFDSDQAFETARKHGGAALLKKEADLPVNYTLGWEARKSMLVWHVLYGRSTSSPDLDVVVDATTNQFVRVEK
;
A
#
# COMPACT_ATOMS: atom_id res chain seq x y z
N MET A 1 -4.19 0.99 -17.37
CA MET A 1 -3.15 1.90 -17.93
C MET A 1 -2.72 1.34 -19.28
N LYS A 2 -2.43 2.19 -20.28
CA LYS A 2 -2.04 1.72 -21.63
C LYS A 2 -0.55 1.98 -21.85
N THR A 3 0.24 0.92 -21.96
CA THR A 3 1.69 1.02 -22.21
C THR A 3 1.93 1.28 -23.69
N TYR A 4 2.85 2.18 -24.02
CA TYR A 4 3.27 2.43 -25.38
C TYR A 4 4.75 2.10 -25.53
N MET A 5 5.09 1.33 -26.55
CA MET A 5 6.48 1.03 -26.91
C MET A 5 6.78 1.69 -28.25
N TRP A 6 7.95 2.31 -28.38
CA TRP A 6 8.45 2.85 -29.64
C TRP A 6 9.70 2.10 -30.07
N SER A 7 9.78 1.72 -31.35
CA SER A 7 10.95 1.09 -31.96
C SER A 7 11.37 1.84 -33.22
N GLY A 8 12.67 2.11 -33.34
CA GLY A 8 13.29 2.65 -34.56
C GLY A 8 14.05 1.61 -35.39
N LEU A 9 14.01 0.34 -34.99
CA LEU A 9 14.76 -0.74 -35.63
C LEU A 9 13.98 -1.33 -36.81
N THR A 10 14.69 -1.60 -37.91
CA THR A 10 14.16 -2.30 -39.09
C THR A 10 15.02 -3.52 -39.35
N GLY A 11 14.45 -4.72 -39.13
CA GLY A 11 15.11 -6.00 -39.32
C GLY A 11 14.11 -7.16 -39.15
N PRO A 12 14.39 -8.37 -39.66
CA PRO A 12 13.45 -9.50 -39.64
C PRO A 12 13.03 -9.93 -38.22
N ASP A 13 13.87 -9.70 -37.21
CA ASP A 13 13.58 -9.97 -35.80
C ASP A 13 13.37 -8.69 -34.96
N ALA A 14 13.28 -7.52 -35.60
CA ALA A 14 13.09 -6.26 -34.91
C ALA A 14 11.60 -6.04 -34.56
N PRO A 15 11.28 -5.41 -33.41
CA PRO A 15 9.92 -4.96 -33.13
C PRO A 15 9.45 -3.97 -34.20
N ASN A 16 8.15 -4.01 -34.54
CA ASN A 16 7.57 -3.17 -35.58
C ASN A 16 8.00 -1.69 -35.42
N PRO A 17 8.52 -1.07 -36.48
CA PRO A 17 8.95 0.32 -36.41
C PRO A 17 7.75 1.24 -36.12
N GLY A 18 7.97 2.25 -35.28
CA GLY A 18 6.94 3.19 -34.83
C GLY A 18 6.38 2.86 -33.45
N ILE A 19 5.18 3.37 -33.16
CA ILE A 19 4.51 3.23 -31.86
C ILE A 19 3.64 1.98 -31.89
N THR A 20 3.92 1.04 -30.99
CA THR A 20 3.08 -0.13 -30.75
C THR A 20 2.31 0.05 -29.44
N PRO A 21 0.97 0.14 -29.46
CA PRO A 21 0.18 0.14 -28.23
C PRO A 21 0.24 -1.26 -27.60
N GLY A 22 0.59 -1.33 -26.33
CA GLY A 22 0.54 -2.55 -25.54
C GLY A 22 -0.90 -2.92 -25.14
N THR A 23 -1.04 -4.08 -24.51
CA THR A 23 -2.31 -4.57 -23.99
C THR A 23 -2.90 -3.58 -23.00
N GLU A 24 -4.20 -3.32 -23.15
CA GLU A 24 -4.93 -2.46 -22.23
C GLU A 24 -5.21 -3.21 -20.95
N ASP A 25 -4.74 -2.67 -19.83
CA ASP A 25 -5.00 -3.26 -18.53
C ASP A 25 -6.47 -3.02 -18.15
N ALA A 26 -7.27 -4.08 -18.15
CA ALA A 26 -8.69 -4.02 -17.82
C ALA A 26 -8.87 -4.05 -16.31
N TRP A 27 -9.88 -3.34 -15.80
CA TRP A 27 -10.26 -3.46 -14.41
C TRP A 27 -10.65 -4.91 -14.08
N SER A 28 -10.13 -5.43 -12.97
CA SER A 28 -10.49 -6.75 -12.47
C SER A 28 -10.92 -6.65 -11.00
N ALA A 29 -12.16 -7.09 -10.72
CA ALA A 29 -12.67 -7.17 -9.35
C ALA A 29 -11.81 -8.08 -8.44
N THR A 30 -11.11 -9.05 -9.03
CA THR A 30 -10.27 -10.01 -8.31
C THR A 30 -8.82 -9.57 -8.16
N ASN A 31 -8.41 -8.48 -8.83
CA ASN A 31 -7.09 -7.89 -8.65
C ASN A 31 -7.13 -6.86 -7.50
N THR A 32 -6.46 -7.18 -6.40
CA THR A 32 -6.41 -6.33 -5.20
C THR A 32 -5.78 -4.96 -5.45
N SER A 33 -4.91 -4.82 -6.46
CA SER A 33 -4.31 -3.54 -6.83
C SER A 33 -5.25 -2.63 -7.64
N THR A 34 -6.41 -3.13 -8.08
CA THR A 34 -7.41 -2.33 -8.83
C THR A 34 -8.71 -2.13 -8.06
N GLN A 35 -8.76 -2.48 -6.77
CA GLN A 35 -9.95 -2.24 -5.95
C GLN A 35 -9.96 -0.79 -5.45
N PRO A 36 -10.87 0.06 -5.96
CA PRO A 36 -11.03 1.40 -5.40
C PRO A 36 -11.66 1.32 -4.01
N PHE A 37 -11.34 2.27 -3.15
CA PHE A 37 -12.08 2.51 -1.92
C PHE A 37 -12.85 3.83 -2.02
N GLN A 38 -13.94 3.95 -1.24
CA GLN A 38 -14.67 5.19 -1.16
C GLN A 38 -14.00 6.13 -0.16
N LEU A 39 -13.81 7.40 -0.54
CA LEU A 39 -13.18 8.43 0.33
C LEU A 39 -13.88 8.59 1.68
N VAL A 40 -15.17 8.23 1.78
CA VAL A 40 -15.93 8.27 3.04
C VAL A 40 -15.34 7.41 4.16
N TYR A 41 -14.54 6.40 3.83
CA TYR A 41 -13.84 5.54 4.79
C TYR A 41 -12.54 6.15 5.32
N LEU A 42 -11.97 7.15 4.64
CA LEU A 42 -10.78 7.85 5.11
C LEU A 42 -11.21 9.05 5.96
N LYS A 43 -11.38 8.82 7.26
CA LYS A 43 -11.75 9.87 8.23
C LYS A 43 -10.60 10.29 9.13
N PHE A 44 -9.72 9.35 9.44
CA PHE A 44 -8.55 9.55 10.27
C PHE A 44 -7.29 9.35 9.41
N ASP A 45 -6.37 10.30 9.55
CA ASP A 45 -5.12 10.31 8.79
C ASP A 45 -4.02 9.51 9.55
N SER A 46 -2.88 9.38 8.89
CA SER A 46 -1.70 8.64 9.31
C SER A 46 -1.09 9.10 10.64
N ASP A 47 -1.20 10.38 11.00
CA ASP A 47 -0.74 10.92 12.28
C ASP A 47 -1.55 10.36 13.46
N GLN A 48 -2.87 10.28 13.29
CA GLN A 48 -3.80 9.73 14.28
C GLN A 48 -3.64 8.21 14.38
N ALA A 49 -3.43 7.53 13.25
CA ALA A 49 -3.14 6.11 13.21
C ALA A 49 -1.80 5.79 13.92
N PHE A 50 -0.80 6.64 13.78
CA PHE A 50 0.48 6.50 14.47
C PHE A 50 0.33 6.54 15.99
N GLU A 51 -0.44 7.49 16.53
CA GLU A 51 -0.67 7.58 17.98
C GLU A 51 -1.38 6.34 18.55
N THR A 52 -2.30 5.75 17.80
CA THR A 52 -2.89 4.46 18.13
C THR A 52 -1.82 3.36 18.07
N ALA A 53 -1.06 3.26 16.99
CA ALA A 53 -0.02 2.24 16.84
C ALA A 53 1.08 2.29 17.91
N ARG A 54 1.45 3.49 18.38
CA ARG A 54 2.42 3.66 19.48
C ARG A 54 1.95 2.97 20.76
N LYS A 55 0.67 3.08 21.09
CA LYS A 55 0.06 2.46 22.28
C LYS A 55 0.02 0.93 22.18
N HIS A 56 0.04 0.39 20.96
CA HIS A 56 -0.11 -1.04 20.67
C HIS A 56 1.21 -1.75 20.30
N GLY A 57 2.37 -1.16 20.61
CA GLY A 57 3.68 -1.81 20.48
C GLY A 57 4.76 -0.88 19.93
N GLY A 58 4.40 0.13 19.14
CA GLY A 58 5.35 1.05 18.52
C GLY A 58 6.21 1.81 19.53
N ALA A 59 5.66 2.18 20.69
CA ALA A 59 6.41 2.88 21.73
C ALA A 59 7.55 2.04 22.33
N ALA A 60 7.41 0.71 22.38
CA ALA A 60 8.47 -0.16 22.89
C ALA A 60 9.62 -0.29 21.89
N LEU A 61 9.32 -0.29 20.59
CA LEU A 61 10.33 -0.33 19.52
C LEU A 61 11.07 1.00 19.39
N LEU A 62 10.34 2.12 19.35
CA LEU A 62 10.94 3.46 19.27
C LEU A 62 11.81 3.82 20.49
N LYS A 63 11.53 3.22 21.66
CA LYS A 63 12.40 3.34 22.85
C LYS A 63 13.71 2.58 22.71
N LYS A 64 13.73 1.46 21.98
CA LYS A 64 14.93 0.66 21.73
C LYS A 64 15.76 1.27 20.60
N GLU A 65 15.10 1.66 19.52
CA GLU A 65 15.70 2.28 18.34
C GLU A 65 14.89 3.54 17.98
N ALA A 66 15.39 4.70 18.41
CA ALA A 66 14.71 5.97 18.14
C ALA A 66 14.72 6.36 16.65
N ASP A 67 15.73 5.90 15.90
CA ASP A 67 15.87 6.10 14.45
C ASP A 67 15.17 5.01 13.61
N LEU A 68 14.34 4.17 14.23
CA LEU A 68 13.61 3.14 13.49
C LEU A 68 12.63 3.81 12.50
N PRO A 69 12.71 3.50 11.20
CA PRO A 69 11.78 4.07 10.22
C PRO A 69 10.35 3.63 10.50
N VAL A 70 9.41 4.56 10.38
CA VAL A 70 7.98 4.30 10.44
C VAL A 70 7.39 4.58 9.06
N ASN A 71 6.82 3.55 8.43
CA ASN A 71 6.20 3.62 7.12
C ASN A 71 4.68 3.44 7.25
N TYR A 72 3.93 4.06 6.35
CA TYR A 72 2.47 4.03 6.36
C TYR A 72 1.96 3.51 5.03
N THR A 73 1.09 2.52 5.07
CA THR A 73 0.39 2.00 3.89
C THR A 73 -1.11 2.03 4.15
N LEU A 74 -1.86 2.58 3.19
CA LEU A 74 -3.32 2.55 3.22
C LEU A 74 -3.80 1.36 2.38
N GLY A 75 -4.61 0.49 2.98
CA GLY A 75 -5.10 -0.74 2.35
C GLY A 75 -6.60 -0.90 2.47
N TRP A 76 -7.23 -1.43 1.42
CA TRP A 76 -8.62 -1.88 1.47
C TRP A 76 -8.67 -3.35 1.90
N GLU A 77 -9.32 -3.64 3.03
CA GLU A 77 -9.53 -5.00 3.52
C GLU A 77 -10.92 -5.51 3.11
N ALA A 78 -10.96 -6.19 1.97
CA ALA A 78 -12.20 -6.65 1.33
C ALA A 78 -13.05 -7.58 2.21
N ARG A 79 -12.44 -8.39 3.09
CA ARG A 79 -13.18 -9.35 3.94
C ARG A 79 -14.08 -8.68 4.96
N LYS A 80 -13.68 -7.51 5.45
CA LYS A 80 -14.42 -6.74 6.45
C LYS A 80 -14.95 -5.42 5.89
N SER A 81 -14.74 -5.16 4.60
CA SER A 81 -15.10 -3.91 3.92
C SER A 81 -14.65 -2.67 4.69
N MET A 82 -13.39 -2.66 5.11
CA MET A 82 -12.79 -1.58 5.89
C MET A 82 -11.55 -1.04 5.20
N LEU A 83 -11.33 0.27 5.36
CA LEU A 83 -10.09 0.92 4.99
C LEU A 83 -9.18 0.94 6.22
N VAL A 84 -7.95 0.45 6.08
CA VAL A 84 -7.01 0.30 7.20
C VAL A 84 -5.67 0.97 6.90
N TRP A 85 -5.11 1.58 7.93
CA TRP A 85 -3.73 2.02 7.98
C TRP A 85 -2.87 0.89 8.52
N HIS A 86 -1.85 0.49 7.77
CA HIS A 86 -0.72 -0.30 8.25
C HIS A 86 0.37 0.66 8.69
N VAL A 87 0.66 0.66 10.00
CA VAL A 87 1.76 1.42 10.60
C VAL A 87 2.92 0.46 10.83
N LEU A 88 3.87 0.54 9.91
CA LEU A 88 4.98 -0.39 9.77
C LEU A 88 6.21 0.20 10.45
N TYR A 89 6.74 -0.49 11.46
CA TYR A 89 7.99 -0.16 12.11
C TYR A 89 9.07 -1.09 11.57
N GLY A 90 10.11 -0.52 10.96
CA GLY A 90 11.19 -1.30 10.39
C GLY A 90 11.78 -0.67 9.14
N ARG A 91 12.97 -1.16 8.76
CA ARG A 91 13.70 -0.69 7.57
C ARG A 91 13.11 -1.20 6.26
N SER A 92 12.24 -2.20 6.32
CA SER A 92 11.60 -2.85 5.17
C SER A 92 10.09 -2.75 5.30
N THR A 93 9.41 -2.35 4.22
CA THR A 93 7.94 -2.33 4.15
C THR A 93 7.34 -3.71 3.88
N SER A 94 8.11 -4.64 3.29
CA SER A 94 7.66 -6.01 3.01
C SER A 94 7.89 -6.98 4.17
N SER A 95 8.80 -6.63 5.08
CA SER A 95 9.16 -7.44 6.24
C SER A 95 9.46 -6.51 7.42
N PRO A 96 8.45 -5.80 7.93
CA PRO A 96 8.61 -4.90 9.07
C PRO A 96 8.89 -5.69 10.34
N ASP A 97 9.51 -5.05 11.33
CA ASP A 97 9.69 -5.61 12.67
C ASP A 97 8.36 -5.63 13.45
N LEU A 98 7.45 -4.70 13.13
CA LEU A 98 6.09 -4.64 13.63
C LEU A 98 5.17 -3.98 12.61
N ASP A 99 4.03 -4.61 12.33
CA ASP A 99 2.94 -3.99 11.58
C ASP A 99 1.72 -3.84 12.48
N VAL A 100 1.30 -2.60 12.72
CA VAL A 100 0.07 -2.32 13.47
C VAL A 100 -1.01 -1.85 12.52
N VAL A 101 -2.11 -2.61 12.47
CA VAL A 101 -3.27 -2.31 11.63
C VAL A 101 -4.29 -1.50 12.42
N VAL A 102 -4.65 -0.33 11.91
CA VAL A 102 -5.59 0.63 12.50
C VAL A 102 -6.70 0.95 11.50
N ASP A 103 -7.95 1.05 11.97
CA ASP A 103 -9.10 1.41 11.13
C ASP A 103 -9.06 2.91 10.77
N ALA A 104 -9.04 3.23 9.47
CA ALA A 104 -8.99 4.61 8.97
C ALA A 104 -10.32 5.37 9.13
N THR A 105 -11.41 4.68 9.47
CA THR A 105 -12.75 5.26 9.70
C THR A 105 -13.01 5.56 11.17
N THR A 106 -12.45 4.77 12.10
CA THR A 106 -12.75 4.85 13.55
C THR A 106 -11.52 5.14 14.42
N ASN A 107 -10.31 5.06 13.84
CA ASN A 107 -9.03 5.13 14.55
C ASN A 107 -8.86 4.06 15.65
N GLN A 108 -9.56 2.92 15.51
CA GLN A 108 -9.45 1.81 16.44
C GLN A 108 -8.35 0.85 16.00
N PHE A 109 -7.64 0.30 16.98
CA PHE A 109 -6.72 -0.81 16.75
C PHE A 109 -7.48 -2.04 16.24
N VAL A 110 -7.00 -2.60 15.13
CA VAL A 110 -7.60 -3.79 14.53
C VAL A 110 -6.82 -5.03 14.93
N ARG A 111 -5.50 -5.04 14.69
CA ARG A 111 -4.59 -6.16 14.97
C ARG A 111 -3.13 -5.76 14.83
N VAL A 112 -2.24 -6.64 15.25
CA VAL A 112 -0.83 -6.66 14.84
C VAL A 112 -0.64 -7.75 13.79
N GLU A 113 -0.03 -7.42 12.66
CA GLU A 113 0.43 -8.40 11.68
C GLU A 113 1.87 -8.82 11.95
N LYS A 114 2.21 -10.03 11.52
CA LYS A 114 3.45 -10.74 11.84
C LYS A 114 4.18 -11.11 10.57
#